data_AF-A0A8H6HQB1-F1
#
_entry.id   AF-A0A8H6HQB1-F1
#
_cell.length_a   1.000
_cell.length_b   1.000
_cell.length_c   1.000
_cell.angle_alpha   90.00
_cell.angle_beta   90.00
_cell.angle_gamma   90.00
#
_symmetry.space_group_name_H-M   'P 1'
#
loop_
_entity.id
_entity.type
_entity.pdbx_description
1 polymer ?
#
loop_
_entity_poly.entity_id
_entity_poly.type
_entity_poly.pdbx_seq_one_letter_code
_entity_poly.pdbx_strand_id
1 'polypeptide(L)'
;MSVLARAWASYSSVEKRNIGIYIAGIMFYKLGLEFFNGSITTLATDRFNAANTFTKLGAAQGINQAAQCVGAILIAPLVKKFPTRSVLSTAIILFALMTALLLIVDAATGGHFKDLNTNKARYGSWPPNLIFLIWTISGICYGMVELIRRVIPADIVGGDVNKLRRMDAVVHVFYEVAGTAGAFASSSAISRWGNNYSFFLTPVFFAIAGGIWIFISILNFKSSAGVAEELDAQGLSGVDKSKKPAKNILVSIGRGFIGFGESVWVGAMLIFTNRAFVWLLPSYAIALYLHRFLENSLAPAFAKRTLTVSAWSQIIVGGSNFGELLGALSVFLLSDSVPTPLPWLRFDALALNIVWVLPAFAKIATNNVSWAWKVAGCFIPISMGWAAGDVSLAAYIQSALTDSHFRHPNVSALGAVMAFLYATYIVVNAVLSTVLGKVIDKDFSEHKNIVKSLQMVGGVHFTIACTVILASTFIPKGAFAFNPKSLGSIKGSRPAEGQQSDDGDEHEGGSKNEKDVIVSSIKGDSSNKSVTAV
;
A
#
# COMPACT_ATOMS: atom_id res chain seq x y z
N MET A 1 6.57 -21.42 -23.63
CA MET A 1 6.75 -21.28 -22.17
C MET A 1 6.01 -20.04 -21.70
N SER A 2 5.15 -20.15 -20.67
CA SER A 2 4.44 -19.00 -20.09
C SER A 2 5.43 -17.93 -19.61
N VAL A 3 5.00 -16.66 -19.55
CA VAL A 3 5.80 -15.54 -19.02
C VAL A 3 6.31 -15.85 -17.60
N LEU A 4 5.47 -16.51 -16.79
CA LEU A 4 5.80 -17.01 -15.45
C LEU A 4 6.91 -18.06 -15.46
N ALA A 5 6.88 -19.03 -16.39
CA ALA A 5 7.92 -20.06 -16.49
C ALA A 5 9.29 -19.49 -16.87
N ARG A 6 9.33 -18.50 -17.79
CA ARG A 6 10.56 -17.79 -18.15
C ARG A 6 11.08 -16.90 -17.02
N ALA A 7 10.18 -16.25 -16.28
CA ALA A 7 10.55 -15.47 -15.10
C ALA A 7 11.15 -16.38 -14.01
N TRP A 8 10.50 -17.51 -13.70
CA TRP A 8 10.97 -18.46 -12.70
C TRP A 8 12.31 -19.12 -13.06
N ALA A 9 12.60 -19.28 -14.36
CA ALA A 9 13.89 -19.77 -14.83
C ALA A 9 15.06 -18.79 -14.58
N SER A 10 14.79 -17.48 -14.48
CA SER A 10 15.82 -16.45 -14.32
C SER A 10 16.39 -16.30 -12.90
N TYR A 11 15.79 -16.94 -11.90
CA TYR A 11 16.25 -16.93 -10.52
C TYR A 11 17.24 -18.06 -10.22
N SER A 12 18.18 -17.82 -9.31
CA SER A 12 19.05 -18.86 -8.74
C SER A 12 18.25 -19.82 -7.83
N SER A 13 18.78 -21.00 -7.53
CA SER A 13 18.11 -21.96 -6.64
C SER A 13 17.90 -21.40 -5.23
N VAL A 14 18.80 -20.54 -4.75
CA VAL A 14 18.69 -19.88 -3.44
C VAL A 14 17.62 -18.79 -3.47
N GLU A 15 17.58 -17.98 -4.53
CA GLU A 15 16.53 -16.99 -4.77
C GLU A 15 15.16 -17.67 -4.82
N LYS A 16 14.98 -18.74 -5.62
CA LYS A 16 13.71 -19.48 -5.71
C LYS A 16 13.23 -19.99 -4.35
N ARG A 17 14.14 -20.53 -3.53
CA ARG A 17 13.80 -21.00 -2.18
C ARG A 17 13.35 -19.85 -1.29
N ASN A 18 14.10 -18.75 -1.24
CA ASN A 18 13.76 -17.60 -0.40
C ASN A 18 12.47 -16.91 -0.88
N ILE A 19 12.25 -16.80 -2.20
CA ILE A 19 11.01 -16.30 -2.80
C ILE A 19 9.83 -17.19 -2.37
N GLY A 20 9.96 -18.51 -2.47
CA GLY A 20 8.90 -19.45 -2.06
C GLY A 20 8.56 -19.35 -0.57
N ILE A 21 9.57 -19.27 0.30
CA ILE A 21 9.38 -19.07 1.75
C ILE A 21 8.70 -17.71 2.02
N TYR A 22 9.14 -16.65 1.34
CA TYR A 22 8.57 -15.33 1.50
C TYR A 22 7.11 -15.28 1.05
N ILE A 23 6.78 -15.87 -0.12
CA ILE A 23 5.40 -15.99 -0.62
C ILE A 23 4.53 -16.77 0.38
N ALA A 24 5.00 -17.90 0.90
CA ALA A 24 4.25 -18.66 1.89
C ALA A 24 3.96 -17.81 3.14
N GLY A 25 4.97 -17.13 3.68
CA GLY A 25 4.81 -16.29 4.88
C GLY A 25 3.92 -15.07 4.64
N ILE A 26 4.03 -14.40 3.48
CA ILE A 26 3.20 -13.22 3.17
C ILE A 26 1.73 -13.59 2.95
N MET A 27 1.45 -14.79 2.39
CA MET A 27 0.09 -15.29 2.25
C MET A 27 -0.55 -15.55 3.62
N PHE A 28 0.17 -16.23 4.55
CA PHE A 28 -0.33 -16.43 5.91
C PHE A 28 -0.51 -15.11 6.66
N TYR A 29 0.43 -14.17 6.50
CA TYR A 29 0.28 -12.83 7.04
C TYR A 29 -0.99 -12.14 6.52
N LYS A 30 -1.22 -12.12 5.21
CA LYS A 30 -2.40 -11.49 4.63
C LYS A 30 -3.70 -12.18 5.04
N LEU A 31 -3.73 -13.51 5.09
CA LEU A 31 -4.87 -14.26 5.64
C LEU A 31 -5.20 -13.83 7.07
N GLY A 32 -4.19 -13.80 7.96
CA GLY A 32 -4.37 -13.32 9.33
C GLY A 32 -4.87 -11.88 9.38
N LEU A 33 -4.34 -11.01 8.52
CA LEU A 33 -4.72 -9.60 8.46
C LEU A 33 -6.19 -9.40 8.07
N GLU A 34 -6.70 -10.13 7.08
CA GLU A 34 -8.12 -10.03 6.67
C GLU A 34 -9.08 -10.59 7.72
N PHE A 35 -8.69 -11.70 8.38
CA PHE A 35 -9.44 -12.20 9.53
C PHE A 35 -9.49 -11.19 10.66
N PHE A 36 -8.36 -10.54 10.99
CA PHE A 36 -8.29 -9.52 12.02
C PHE A 36 -9.13 -8.29 11.65
N ASN A 37 -8.88 -7.69 10.48
CA ASN A 37 -9.52 -6.45 10.04
C ASN A 37 -11.04 -6.62 9.92
N GLY A 38 -11.49 -7.73 9.34
CA GLY A 38 -12.91 -8.02 9.24
C GLY A 38 -13.58 -8.19 10.60
N SER A 39 -12.93 -8.92 11.49
CA SER A 39 -13.54 -9.20 12.79
C SER A 39 -13.49 -7.99 13.73
N ILE A 40 -12.38 -7.25 13.79
CA ILE A 40 -12.28 -6.06 14.66
C ILE A 40 -13.20 -4.94 14.18
N THR A 41 -13.36 -4.77 12.86
CA THR A 41 -14.31 -3.81 12.29
C THR A 41 -15.74 -4.19 12.63
N THR A 42 -16.13 -5.46 12.42
CA THR A 42 -17.49 -5.92 12.75
C THR A 42 -17.77 -5.94 14.25
N LEU A 43 -16.77 -6.25 15.08
CA LEU A 43 -16.85 -6.15 16.54
C LEU A 43 -17.05 -4.69 16.98
N ALA A 44 -16.31 -3.74 16.40
CA ALA A 44 -16.47 -2.32 16.64
C ALA A 44 -17.87 -1.83 16.23
N THR A 45 -18.35 -2.21 15.04
CA THR A 45 -19.69 -1.80 14.58
C THR A 45 -20.84 -2.37 15.40
N ASP A 46 -20.63 -3.52 16.05
CA ASP A 46 -21.67 -4.16 16.85
C ASP A 46 -21.64 -3.74 18.33
N ARG A 47 -20.45 -3.41 18.87
CA ARG A 47 -20.30 -3.06 20.29
C ARG A 47 -20.27 -1.56 20.57
N PHE A 48 -19.92 -0.72 19.59
CA PHE A 48 -20.04 0.73 19.77
C PHE A 48 -21.51 1.14 19.81
N ASN A 49 -21.80 2.21 20.56
CA ASN A 49 -23.16 2.73 20.67
C ASN A 49 -23.66 3.14 19.27
N ALA A 50 -24.91 2.77 18.98
CA ALA A 50 -25.56 3.01 17.69
C ALA A 50 -25.55 4.48 17.25
N ALA A 51 -25.49 5.44 18.19
CA ALA A 51 -25.48 6.88 17.93
C ALA A 51 -24.10 7.44 17.54
N ASN A 52 -23.02 6.67 17.70
CA ASN A 52 -21.65 7.11 17.37
C ASN A 52 -20.77 5.97 16.83
N THR A 53 -21.39 4.98 16.18
CA THR A 53 -20.72 3.76 15.72
C THR A 53 -19.64 4.08 14.68
N PHE A 54 -20.00 4.78 13.61
CA PHE A 54 -19.08 5.04 12.49
C PHE A 54 -18.12 6.18 12.78
N THR A 55 -18.54 7.13 13.62
CA THR A 55 -17.65 8.17 14.17
C THR A 55 -16.50 7.52 14.95
N LYS A 56 -16.82 6.60 15.87
CA LYS A 56 -15.80 5.89 16.66
C LYS A 56 -14.98 4.91 15.80
N LEU A 57 -15.61 4.25 14.83
CA LEU A 57 -14.89 3.37 13.91
C LEU A 57 -13.83 4.14 13.12
N GLY A 58 -14.21 5.27 12.51
CA GLY A 58 -13.29 6.14 11.77
C GLY A 58 -12.16 6.66 12.65
N ALA A 59 -12.46 7.06 13.89
CA ALA A 59 -11.43 7.51 14.84
C ALA A 59 -10.47 6.37 15.23
N ALA A 60 -10.98 5.17 15.51
CA ALA A 60 -10.15 4.02 15.87
C ALA A 60 -9.22 3.60 14.72
N GLN A 61 -9.74 3.61 13.48
CA GLN A 61 -8.96 3.34 12.27
C GLN A 61 -7.89 4.42 12.03
N GLY A 62 -8.24 5.70 12.19
CA GLY A 62 -7.29 6.81 12.04
C GLY A 62 -6.13 6.72 13.04
N ILE A 63 -6.43 6.42 14.31
CA ILE A 63 -5.39 6.22 15.33
C ILE A 63 -4.55 4.97 15.03
N ASN A 64 -5.17 3.88 14.56
CA ASN A 64 -4.44 2.69 14.11
C ASN A 64 -3.44 3.03 12.99
N GLN A 65 -3.85 3.80 11.97
CA GLN A 65 -2.97 4.21 10.87
C GLN A 65 -1.84 5.15 11.33
N ALA A 66 -2.14 6.08 12.23
CA ALA A 66 -1.11 6.91 12.85
C ALA A 66 -0.08 6.05 13.61
N ALA A 67 -0.54 5.02 14.33
CA ALA A 67 0.34 4.07 15.01
C ALA A 67 1.16 3.21 14.04
N GLN A 68 0.66 2.91 12.84
CA GLN A 68 1.46 2.27 11.78
C GLN A 68 2.66 3.13 11.36
N CYS A 69 2.52 4.46 11.30
CA CYS A 69 3.67 5.35 11.05
C CYS A 69 4.72 5.22 12.15
N VAL A 70 4.29 5.17 13.42
CA VAL A 70 5.19 4.95 14.55
C VAL A 70 5.91 3.60 14.40
N GLY A 71 5.19 2.55 14.02
CA GLY A 71 5.75 1.23 13.70
C GLY A 71 6.84 1.29 12.63
N ALA A 72 6.59 1.98 11.52
CA ALA A 72 7.57 2.15 10.44
C ALA A 72 8.84 2.88 10.93
N ILE A 73 8.70 3.95 11.73
CA ILE A 73 9.84 4.69 12.32
C ILE A 73 10.68 3.80 13.24
N LEU A 74 10.04 2.88 13.98
CA LEU A 74 10.73 2.00 14.94
C LEU A 74 11.64 0.96 14.29
N ILE A 75 11.45 0.66 13.01
CA ILE A 75 12.26 -0.37 12.31
C ILE A 75 13.71 0.06 12.17
N ALA A 76 13.95 1.30 11.76
CA ALA A 76 15.29 1.80 11.48
C ALA A 76 16.30 1.54 12.62
N PRO A 77 16.01 1.85 13.90
CA PRO A 77 16.92 1.50 14.99
C PRO A 77 16.99 0.00 15.29
N LEU A 78 15.92 -0.77 15.03
CA LEU A 78 15.85 -2.19 15.38
C LEU A 78 16.66 -3.05 14.43
N VAL A 79 16.50 -2.87 13.11
CA VAL A 79 17.24 -3.61 12.07
C VAL A 79 18.74 -3.27 12.03
N LYS A 80 19.13 -2.11 12.57
CA LYS A 80 20.55 -1.78 12.80
C LYS A 80 21.20 -2.66 13.87
N LYS A 81 20.43 -3.01 14.90
CA LYS A 81 20.91 -3.73 16.08
C LYS A 81 20.68 -5.23 16.01
N PHE A 82 19.61 -5.65 15.33
CA PHE A 82 19.16 -7.03 15.25
C PHE A 82 18.96 -7.46 13.79
N PRO A 83 19.10 -8.76 13.46
CA PRO A 83 18.82 -9.26 12.12
C PRO A 83 17.39 -8.94 11.67
N THR A 84 17.20 -8.54 10.41
CA THR A 84 15.89 -8.18 9.84
C THR A 84 14.85 -9.28 10.04
N ARG A 85 15.25 -10.56 9.87
CA ARG A 85 14.36 -11.71 10.12
C ARG A 85 13.85 -11.78 11.56
N SER A 86 14.69 -11.44 12.54
CA SER A 86 14.33 -11.47 13.96
C SER A 86 13.38 -10.32 14.27
N VAL A 87 13.66 -9.11 13.78
CA VAL A 87 12.77 -7.95 13.94
C VAL A 87 11.39 -8.25 13.33
N LEU A 88 11.36 -8.80 12.11
CA LEU A 88 10.12 -9.19 11.42
C LEU A 88 9.34 -10.25 12.19
N SER A 89 10.02 -11.34 12.56
CA SER A 89 9.39 -12.46 13.28
C SER A 89 8.86 -12.02 14.65
N THR A 90 9.62 -11.21 15.39
CA THR A 90 9.16 -10.64 16.66
C THR A 90 7.98 -9.69 16.46
N ALA A 91 7.99 -8.83 15.43
CA ALA A 91 6.88 -7.92 15.15
C ALA A 91 5.58 -8.66 14.85
N ILE A 92 5.63 -9.72 14.04
CA ILE A 92 4.43 -10.50 13.70
C ILE A 92 3.95 -11.39 14.86
N ILE A 93 4.86 -11.92 15.69
CA ILE A 93 4.49 -12.63 16.92
C ILE A 93 3.84 -11.66 17.92
N LEU A 94 4.39 -10.46 18.09
CA LEU A 94 3.76 -9.43 18.92
C LEU A 94 2.38 -9.05 18.38
N PHE A 95 2.22 -8.98 17.06
CA PHE A 95 0.91 -8.79 16.44
C PHE A 95 -0.03 -9.97 16.78
N ALA A 96 0.43 -11.21 16.67
CA ALA A 96 -0.34 -12.40 17.07
C ALA A 96 -0.81 -12.30 18.52
N LEU A 97 0.08 -11.91 19.45
CA LEU A 97 -0.26 -11.72 20.86
C LEU A 97 -1.32 -10.64 21.07
N MET A 98 -1.21 -9.50 20.39
CA MET A 98 -2.22 -8.44 20.49
C MET A 98 -3.59 -8.89 20.00
N THR A 99 -3.63 -9.69 18.93
CA THR A 99 -4.89 -10.25 18.42
C THR A 99 -5.45 -11.32 19.35
N ALA A 100 -4.59 -12.12 19.99
CA ALA A 100 -5.00 -13.11 20.98
C ALA A 100 -5.52 -12.46 22.28
N LEU A 101 -4.98 -11.30 22.67
CA LEU A 101 -5.38 -10.58 23.87
C LEU A 101 -6.88 -10.24 23.87
N LEU A 102 -7.44 -9.83 22.72
CA LEU A 102 -8.88 -9.57 22.61
C LEU A 102 -9.72 -10.84 22.86
N LEU A 103 -9.27 -12.00 22.35
CA LEU A 103 -9.96 -13.28 22.56
C LEU A 103 -9.92 -13.69 24.04
N ILE A 104 -8.75 -13.50 24.68
CA ILE A 104 -8.55 -13.82 26.10
C ILE A 104 -9.40 -12.91 26.98
N VAL A 105 -9.42 -11.61 26.72
CA VAL A 105 -10.22 -10.64 27.48
C VAL A 105 -11.71 -10.91 27.30
N ASP A 106 -12.17 -11.23 26.08
CA ASP A 106 -13.58 -11.57 25.85
C ASP A 106 -13.97 -12.84 26.62
N ALA A 107 -13.17 -13.91 26.52
CA ALA A 107 -13.39 -15.16 27.24
C ALA A 107 -13.38 -14.96 28.77
N ALA A 108 -12.39 -14.24 29.29
CA ALA A 108 -12.22 -13.99 30.72
C ALA A 108 -13.37 -13.16 31.33
N THR A 109 -14.11 -12.43 30.52
CA THR A 109 -15.24 -11.59 30.95
C THR A 109 -16.60 -12.18 30.56
N GLY A 110 -16.65 -13.48 30.25
CA GLY A 110 -17.88 -14.24 30.00
C GLY A 110 -18.35 -14.26 28.54
N GLY A 111 -17.50 -13.85 27.60
CA GLY A 111 -17.74 -13.99 26.17
C GLY A 111 -17.74 -15.45 25.74
N HIS A 112 -18.58 -15.78 24.75
CA HIS A 112 -18.67 -17.12 24.18
C HIS A 112 -18.80 -17.06 22.66
N PHE A 113 -18.48 -18.18 22.01
CA PHE A 113 -18.82 -18.39 20.62
C PHE A 113 -20.31 -18.12 20.40
N LYS A 114 -20.63 -17.63 19.21
CA LYS A 114 -22.00 -17.42 18.77
C LYS A 114 -22.84 -18.70 19.00
N ASP A 115 -23.97 -18.51 19.65
CA ASP A 115 -24.88 -19.59 19.97
C ASP A 115 -25.56 -20.09 18.69
N LEU A 116 -25.40 -21.37 18.38
CA LEU A 116 -25.94 -22.00 17.18
C LEU A 116 -27.47 -22.03 17.17
N ASN A 117 -28.10 -22.10 18.36
CA ASN A 117 -29.55 -22.22 18.49
C ASN A 117 -30.25 -20.86 18.42
N THR A 118 -29.65 -19.83 19.03
CA THR A 118 -30.24 -18.47 19.06
C THR A 118 -29.67 -17.54 18.00
N ASN A 119 -28.59 -17.93 17.33
CA ASN A 119 -27.86 -17.15 16.33
C ASN A 119 -27.40 -15.77 16.84
N LYS A 120 -27.32 -15.58 18.16
CA LYS A 120 -26.94 -14.33 18.82
C LYS A 120 -25.48 -14.39 19.27
N ALA A 121 -24.75 -13.31 19.04
CA ALA A 121 -23.40 -13.14 19.58
C ALA A 121 -23.47 -12.87 21.09
N ARG A 122 -22.56 -13.48 21.85
CA ARG A 122 -22.44 -13.30 23.31
C ARG A 122 -21.06 -12.71 23.62
N TYR A 123 -21.04 -11.41 23.87
CA TYR A 123 -19.81 -10.66 24.17
C TYR A 123 -19.48 -10.69 25.66
N GLY A 124 -18.19 -10.63 25.99
CA GLY A 124 -17.75 -10.41 27.36
C GLY A 124 -18.11 -9.02 27.89
N SER A 125 -18.08 -8.85 29.20
CA SER A 125 -18.45 -7.62 29.91
C SER A 125 -17.40 -6.50 29.88
N TRP A 126 -16.34 -6.64 29.08
CA TRP A 126 -15.29 -5.63 28.93
C TRP A 126 -15.75 -4.37 28.17
N PRO A 127 -15.21 -3.18 28.49
CA PRO A 127 -15.66 -1.92 27.89
C PRO A 127 -15.30 -1.83 26.40
N PRO A 128 -16.26 -1.55 25.49
CA PRO A 128 -15.99 -1.49 24.04
C PRO A 128 -14.87 -0.54 23.63
N ASN A 129 -14.62 0.54 24.38
CA ASN A 129 -13.54 1.47 24.11
C ASN A 129 -12.14 0.83 24.20
N LEU A 130 -11.98 -0.35 24.81
CA LEU A 130 -10.73 -1.11 24.81
C LEU A 130 -10.28 -1.48 23.38
N ILE A 131 -11.21 -1.52 22.41
CA ILE A 131 -10.89 -1.68 20.98
C ILE A 131 -9.89 -0.61 20.53
N PHE A 132 -10.04 0.65 20.98
CA PHE A 132 -9.09 1.72 20.61
C PHE A 132 -7.68 1.37 21.04
N LEU A 133 -7.48 0.92 22.28
CA LEU A 133 -6.16 0.60 22.81
C LEU A 133 -5.52 -0.56 22.04
N ILE A 134 -6.24 -1.68 21.92
CA ILE A 134 -5.68 -2.89 21.30
C ILE A 134 -5.44 -2.66 19.81
N TRP A 135 -6.39 -2.05 19.10
CA TRP A 135 -6.22 -1.75 17.68
C TRP A 135 -5.06 -0.77 17.44
N THR A 136 -4.87 0.24 18.29
CA THR A 136 -3.74 1.17 18.18
C THR A 136 -2.40 0.46 18.32
N ILE A 137 -2.24 -0.39 19.34
CA ILE A 137 -0.99 -1.14 19.56
C ILE A 137 -0.74 -2.15 18.43
N SER A 138 -1.79 -2.82 17.94
CA SER A 138 -1.71 -3.64 16.72
C SER A 138 -1.24 -2.83 15.51
N GLY A 139 -1.60 -1.55 15.42
CA GLY A 139 -1.12 -0.64 14.38
C GLY A 139 0.40 -0.48 14.35
N ILE A 140 1.05 -0.40 15.51
CA ILE A 140 2.53 -0.36 15.58
C ILE A 140 3.13 -1.61 14.96
N CYS A 141 2.63 -2.79 15.33
CA CYS A 141 3.11 -4.06 14.79
C CYS A 141 2.85 -4.18 13.29
N TYR A 142 1.67 -3.73 12.85
CA TYR A 142 1.28 -3.72 11.44
C TYR A 142 2.23 -2.83 10.62
N GLY A 143 2.47 -1.58 11.05
CA GLY A 143 3.39 -0.69 10.36
C GLY A 143 4.82 -1.23 10.28
N MET A 144 5.26 -1.97 11.30
CA MET A 144 6.54 -2.67 11.25
C MET A 144 6.56 -3.74 10.16
N VAL A 145 5.60 -4.66 10.17
CA VAL A 145 5.57 -5.75 9.19
C VAL A 145 5.48 -5.21 7.75
N GLU A 146 4.65 -4.19 7.51
CA GLU A 146 4.46 -3.60 6.18
C GLU A 146 5.75 -3.01 5.59
N LEU A 147 6.50 -2.24 6.39
CA LEU A 147 7.75 -1.65 5.92
C LEU A 147 8.78 -2.75 5.60
N ILE A 148 8.96 -3.74 6.47
CA ILE A 148 9.93 -4.83 6.19
C ILE A 148 9.50 -5.65 4.95
N ARG A 149 8.19 -5.89 4.77
CA ARG A 149 7.67 -6.61 3.61
C ARG A 149 8.14 -6.00 2.29
N ARG A 150 8.24 -4.67 2.20
CA ARG A 150 8.65 -3.93 0.99
C ARG A 150 10.15 -4.07 0.72
N VAL A 151 10.94 -4.28 1.77
CA VAL A 151 12.40 -4.47 1.68
C VAL A 151 12.80 -5.88 1.24
N ILE A 152 12.05 -6.90 1.67
CA ILE A 152 12.44 -8.30 1.45
C ILE A 152 12.67 -8.65 -0.03
N PRO A 153 11.86 -8.19 -1.01
CA PRO A 153 12.14 -8.43 -2.42
C PRO A 153 13.52 -7.96 -2.85
N ALA A 154 13.89 -6.72 -2.53
CA ALA A 154 15.19 -6.15 -2.86
C ALA A 154 16.35 -6.92 -2.19
N ASP A 155 16.17 -7.33 -0.93
CA ASP A 155 17.15 -8.15 -0.21
C ASP A 155 17.31 -9.58 -0.81
N ILE A 156 16.28 -10.12 -1.48
CA ILE A 156 16.32 -11.47 -2.07
C ILE A 156 16.99 -11.49 -3.44
N VAL A 157 16.64 -10.55 -4.34
CA VAL A 157 17.12 -10.56 -5.74
C VAL A 157 18.21 -9.52 -6.04
N GLY A 158 18.51 -8.63 -5.09
CA GLY A 158 19.47 -7.54 -5.27
C GLY A 158 18.95 -6.43 -6.20
N GLY A 159 19.89 -5.68 -6.79
CA GLY A 159 19.58 -4.50 -7.62
C GLY A 159 19.18 -4.77 -9.08
N ASP A 160 18.92 -6.02 -9.47
CA ASP A 160 18.44 -6.32 -10.84
C ASP A 160 16.97 -5.92 -10.97
N VAL A 161 16.75 -4.76 -11.60
CA VAL A 161 15.43 -4.13 -11.78
C VAL A 161 14.43 -5.08 -12.46
N ASN A 162 14.87 -5.89 -13.42
CA ASN A 162 13.97 -6.79 -14.16
C ASN A 162 13.54 -7.98 -13.30
N LYS A 163 14.45 -8.53 -12.49
CA LYS A 163 14.13 -9.57 -11.51
C LYS A 163 13.25 -9.03 -10.39
N LEU A 164 13.58 -7.85 -9.86
CA LEU A 164 12.83 -7.21 -8.78
C LEU A 164 11.39 -6.94 -9.19
N ARG A 165 11.17 -6.32 -10.37
CA ARG A 165 9.83 -6.05 -10.90
C ARG A 165 8.99 -7.32 -11.05
N ARG A 166 9.61 -8.42 -11.51
CA ARG A 166 8.92 -9.71 -11.68
C ARG A 166 8.62 -10.37 -10.35
N MET A 167 9.54 -10.34 -9.40
CA MET A 167 9.32 -10.87 -8.07
C MET A 167 8.22 -10.12 -7.34
N ASP A 168 8.27 -8.79 -7.36
CA ASP A 168 7.29 -7.93 -6.70
C ASP A 168 5.87 -8.17 -7.24
N ALA A 169 5.71 -8.24 -8.57
CA ALA A 169 4.43 -8.59 -9.19
C ALA A 169 3.92 -9.98 -8.76
N VAL A 170 4.77 -11.01 -8.72
CA VAL A 170 4.37 -12.36 -8.30
C VAL A 170 3.97 -12.39 -6.81
N VAL A 171 4.76 -11.76 -5.94
CA VAL A 171 4.46 -11.63 -4.52
C VAL A 171 3.12 -10.92 -4.32
N HIS A 172 2.90 -9.81 -5.05
CA HIS A 172 1.67 -9.03 -4.96
C HIS A 172 0.44 -9.84 -5.40
N VAL A 173 0.55 -10.62 -6.48
CA VAL A 173 -0.53 -11.53 -6.91
C VAL A 173 -0.87 -12.54 -5.81
N PHE A 174 0.10 -13.22 -5.23
CA PHE A 174 -0.17 -14.18 -4.15
C PHE A 174 -0.69 -13.50 -2.87
N TYR A 175 -0.21 -12.29 -2.57
CA TYR A 175 -0.72 -11.45 -1.50
C TYR A 175 -2.21 -11.15 -1.71
N GLU A 176 -2.63 -10.68 -2.88
CA GLU A 176 -4.04 -10.36 -3.12
C GLU A 176 -4.95 -11.59 -3.30
N VAL A 177 -4.40 -12.72 -3.78
CA VAL A 177 -5.12 -14.01 -3.73
C VAL A 177 -5.41 -14.41 -2.29
N ALA A 178 -4.41 -14.32 -1.40
CA ALA A 178 -4.60 -14.56 0.02
C ALA A 178 -5.56 -13.55 0.67
N GLY A 179 -5.51 -12.27 0.25
CA GLY A 179 -6.41 -11.22 0.69
C GLY A 179 -7.87 -11.49 0.32
N THR A 180 -8.11 -11.87 -0.92
CA THR A 180 -9.44 -12.21 -1.43
C THR A 180 -10.00 -13.44 -0.70
N ALA A 181 -9.21 -14.51 -0.60
CA ALA A 181 -9.61 -15.73 0.10
C ALA A 181 -9.85 -15.46 1.61
N GLY A 182 -8.98 -14.65 2.23
CA GLY A 182 -9.06 -14.27 3.63
C GLY A 182 -10.32 -13.48 3.96
N ALA A 183 -10.69 -12.49 3.15
CA ALA A 183 -11.90 -11.70 3.34
C ALA A 183 -13.18 -12.58 3.26
N PHE A 184 -13.28 -13.45 2.24
CA PHE A 184 -14.42 -14.36 2.13
C PHE A 184 -14.48 -15.39 3.26
N ALA A 185 -13.34 -15.95 3.64
CA ALA A 185 -13.25 -16.88 4.77
C ALA A 185 -13.60 -16.18 6.10
N SER A 186 -13.16 -14.94 6.30
CA SER A 186 -13.48 -14.08 7.44
C SER A 186 -14.98 -13.84 7.54
N SER A 187 -15.68 -13.52 6.44
CA SER A 187 -17.15 -13.41 6.42
C SER A 187 -17.84 -14.68 6.93
N SER A 188 -17.38 -15.85 6.48
CA SER A 188 -17.91 -17.15 6.92
C SER A 188 -17.63 -17.41 8.40
N ALA A 189 -16.42 -17.10 8.85
CA ALA A 189 -16.00 -17.20 10.24
C ALA A 189 -16.84 -16.30 11.17
N ILE A 190 -17.04 -15.03 10.80
CA ILE A 190 -17.88 -14.09 11.54
C ILE A 190 -19.33 -14.61 11.63
N SER A 191 -19.86 -15.14 10.53
CA SER A 191 -21.22 -15.67 10.48
C SER A 191 -21.41 -16.89 11.39
N ARG A 192 -20.41 -17.79 11.47
CA ARG A 192 -20.47 -19.04 12.25
C ARG A 192 -20.09 -18.87 13.71
N TRP A 193 -19.01 -18.14 13.98
CA TRP A 193 -18.39 -18.07 15.30
C TRP A 193 -18.67 -16.76 16.05
N GLY A 194 -19.20 -15.75 15.37
CA GLY A 194 -19.45 -14.42 15.92
C GLY A 194 -18.25 -13.49 15.77
N ASN A 195 -18.50 -12.18 15.86
CA ASN A 195 -17.47 -11.15 15.63
C ASN A 195 -16.35 -11.19 16.70
N ASN A 196 -16.63 -11.72 17.89
CA ASN A 196 -15.70 -11.79 19.01
C ASN A 196 -14.70 -12.95 18.90
N TYR A 197 -15.06 -14.06 18.27
CA TYR A 197 -14.16 -15.22 18.11
C TYR A 197 -13.73 -15.49 16.67
N SER A 198 -14.31 -14.83 15.68
CA SER A 198 -14.00 -15.08 14.25
C SER A 198 -12.54 -14.90 13.89
N PHE A 199 -11.79 -14.06 14.60
CA PHE A 199 -10.36 -13.85 14.41
C PHE A 199 -9.48 -14.82 15.20
N PHE A 200 -10.00 -15.93 15.76
CA PHE A 200 -9.16 -16.92 16.46
C PHE A 200 -8.08 -17.54 15.56
N LEU A 201 -8.29 -17.54 14.24
CA LEU A 201 -7.31 -17.99 13.27
C LEU A 201 -6.19 -16.96 13.03
N THR A 202 -6.40 -15.69 13.39
CA THR A 202 -5.40 -14.62 13.20
C THR A 202 -4.11 -14.89 13.96
N PRO A 203 -4.11 -15.16 15.29
CA PRO A 203 -2.88 -15.51 16.00
C PRO A 203 -2.17 -16.72 15.40
N VAL A 204 -2.91 -17.72 14.92
CA VAL A 204 -2.36 -18.94 14.32
C VAL A 204 -1.65 -18.61 13.01
N PHE A 205 -2.31 -17.88 12.11
CA PHE A 205 -1.71 -17.48 10.84
C PHE A 205 -0.50 -16.56 11.03
N PHE A 206 -0.56 -15.61 11.96
CA PHE A 206 0.59 -14.76 12.28
C PHE A 206 1.75 -15.53 12.92
N ALA A 207 1.48 -16.50 13.79
CA ALA A 207 2.52 -17.38 14.35
C ALA A 207 3.18 -18.24 13.27
N ILE A 208 2.38 -18.80 12.35
CA ILE A 208 2.89 -19.56 11.19
C ILE A 208 3.74 -18.65 10.30
N ALA A 209 3.26 -17.46 9.95
CA ALA A 209 4.02 -16.49 9.15
C ALA A 209 5.35 -16.12 9.83
N GLY A 210 5.33 -15.83 11.13
CA GLY A 210 6.52 -15.55 11.92
C GLY A 210 7.50 -16.73 11.99
N GLY A 211 6.99 -17.96 12.08
CA GLY A 211 7.78 -19.18 12.03
C GLY A 211 8.43 -19.41 10.66
N ILE A 212 7.67 -19.24 9.57
CA ILE A 212 8.15 -19.39 8.19
C ILE A 212 9.26 -18.37 7.90
N TRP A 213 9.08 -17.11 8.30
CA TRP A 213 10.04 -16.04 7.99
C TRP A 213 11.38 -16.16 8.74
N ILE A 214 11.47 -16.92 9.83
CA ILE A 214 12.76 -17.25 10.48
C ILE A 214 13.69 -18.01 9.52
N PHE A 215 13.11 -18.80 8.61
CA PHE A 215 13.85 -19.63 7.65
C PHE A 215 14.31 -18.86 6.40
N ILE A 216 14.01 -17.57 6.26
CA ILE A 216 14.56 -16.76 5.17
C ILE A 216 16.04 -16.52 5.44
N SER A 217 16.86 -17.30 4.74
CA SER A 217 18.32 -17.37 4.94
C SER A 217 19.06 -16.06 4.63
N ILE A 218 18.54 -15.25 3.70
CA ILE A 218 19.20 -14.03 3.23
C ILE A 218 19.08 -12.87 4.24
N LEU A 219 18.04 -12.89 5.06
CA LEU A 219 17.77 -11.90 6.12
C LEU A 219 18.64 -12.11 7.38
N ASN A 220 19.64 -13.01 7.31
CA ASN A 220 20.52 -13.40 8.41
C ASN A 220 21.77 -12.51 8.53
N PHE A 221 22.10 -11.72 7.50
CA PHE A 221 23.24 -10.80 7.49
C PHE A 221 22.78 -9.34 7.33
N LYS A 222 23.60 -8.40 7.83
CA LYS A 222 23.41 -6.94 7.77
C LYS A 222 23.35 -6.42 6.32
N SER A 223 22.37 -6.81 5.51
CA SER A 223 22.02 -6.07 4.30
C SER A 223 21.35 -4.77 4.74
N SER A 224 22.18 -3.78 5.04
CA SER A 224 21.74 -2.42 5.29
C SER A 224 21.25 -1.75 4.01
N ALA A 225 21.51 -2.30 2.82
CA ALA A 225 21.24 -1.64 1.55
C ALA A 225 19.73 -1.55 1.24
N GLY A 226 19.01 -2.67 1.19
CA GLY A 226 17.57 -2.65 0.89
C GLY A 226 16.76 -1.94 1.98
N VAL A 227 17.15 -2.13 3.24
CA VAL A 227 16.53 -1.44 4.37
C VAL A 227 16.83 0.06 4.34
N ALA A 228 18.07 0.48 4.06
CA ALA A 228 18.40 1.90 3.95
C ALA A 228 17.70 2.55 2.76
N GLU A 229 17.57 1.85 1.63
CA GLU A 229 16.85 2.37 0.46
C GLU A 229 15.35 2.57 0.75
N GLU A 230 14.68 1.62 1.39
CA GLU A 230 13.27 1.78 1.76
C GLU A 230 13.09 2.80 2.90
N LEU A 231 13.99 2.84 3.87
CA LEU A 231 13.99 3.89 4.90
C LEU A 231 14.20 5.27 4.25
N ASP A 232 15.10 5.37 3.29
CA ASP A 232 15.31 6.57 2.50
C ASP A 232 14.04 6.91 1.72
N ALA A 233 13.34 5.92 1.12
CA ALA A 233 12.07 6.08 0.41
C ALA A 233 10.87 6.42 1.32
N GLN A 234 11.01 6.24 2.63
CA GLN A 234 10.05 6.69 3.64
C GLN A 234 10.48 7.96 4.38
N GLY A 235 11.61 8.57 3.98
CA GLY A 235 12.11 9.80 4.60
C GLY A 235 12.74 9.59 5.98
N LEU A 236 13.20 8.38 6.27
CA LEU A 236 13.80 7.97 7.54
C LEU A 236 15.34 7.87 7.49
N SER A 237 15.93 8.38 6.40
CA SER A 237 17.38 8.50 6.14
C SER A 237 18.18 9.16 7.28
N GLY A 238 17.56 10.10 8.01
CA GLY A 238 18.15 10.81 9.15
C GLY A 238 18.45 9.91 10.37
N VAL A 239 17.77 8.77 10.49
CA VAL A 239 18.11 7.74 11.50
C VAL A 239 19.41 7.02 11.12
N ASP A 240 19.77 7.04 9.83
CA ASP A 240 20.88 6.24 9.34
C ASP A 240 22.26 6.88 9.57
N LYS A 241 22.36 8.21 9.36
CA LYS A 241 23.64 8.95 9.20
C LYS A 241 24.52 9.11 10.44
N SER A 242 24.08 8.68 11.62
CA SER A 242 24.92 8.72 12.82
C SER A 242 25.97 7.61 12.78
N LYS A 243 27.18 7.91 12.28
CA LYS A 243 28.38 7.04 12.36
C LYS A 243 28.74 6.60 13.79
N LYS A 244 28.13 7.20 14.81
CA LYS A 244 28.19 6.75 16.20
C LYS A 244 26.87 6.05 16.57
N PRO A 245 26.87 4.81 17.06
CA PRO A 245 25.65 4.18 17.56
C PRO A 245 25.08 5.09 18.66
N ALA A 246 23.85 5.58 18.49
CA ALA A 246 23.17 6.25 19.58
C ALA A 246 23.07 5.24 20.73
N LYS A 247 23.75 5.51 21.85
CA LYS A 247 23.77 4.59 23.00
C LYS A 247 22.35 4.32 23.54
N ASN A 248 21.39 5.22 23.28
CA ASN A 248 20.00 5.11 23.73
C ASN A 248 19.02 5.00 22.54
N ILE A 249 18.20 3.94 22.53
CA ILE A 249 17.15 3.68 21.54
C ILE A 249 16.15 4.84 21.46
N LEU A 250 15.78 5.43 22.60
CA LEU A 250 14.88 6.58 22.68
C LEU A 250 15.38 7.79 21.88
N VAL A 251 16.70 8.06 21.91
CA VAL A 251 17.29 9.16 21.13
C VAL A 251 17.23 8.85 19.64
N SER A 252 17.39 7.59 19.25
CA SER A 252 17.27 7.17 17.85
C SER A 252 15.83 7.30 17.33
N ILE A 253 14.85 6.97 18.18
CA ILE A 253 13.42 7.15 17.87
C ILE A 253 13.09 8.64 17.70
N GLY A 254 13.53 9.48 18.64
CA GLY A 254 13.33 10.94 18.54
C GLY A 254 13.93 11.53 17.27
N ARG A 255 15.14 11.11 16.88
CA ARG A 255 15.74 11.49 15.59
C ARG A 255 14.94 10.99 14.38
N GLY A 256 14.32 9.81 14.48
CA GLY A 256 13.44 9.29 13.44
C GLY A 256 12.20 10.14 13.22
N PHE A 257 11.55 10.58 14.31
CA PHE A 257 10.44 11.52 14.21
C PHE A 257 10.85 12.87 13.59
N ILE A 258 12.01 13.41 13.98
CA ILE A 258 12.53 14.66 13.39
C ILE A 258 12.83 14.47 11.90
N GLY A 259 13.51 13.38 11.52
CA GLY A 259 13.83 13.08 10.12
C GLY A 259 12.59 12.84 9.26
N PHE A 260 11.57 12.18 9.82
CA PHE A 260 10.27 12.04 9.16
C PHE A 260 9.61 13.39 8.93
N GLY A 261 9.58 14.27 9.95
CA GLY A 261 9.04 15.62 9.82
C GLY A 261 9.79 16.48 8.79
N GLU A 262 11.11 16.42 8.78
CA GLU A 262 11.96 17.06 7.76
C GLU A 262 11.62 16.55 6.36
N SER A 263 11.40 15.24 6.21
CA SER A 263 11.02 14.62 4.93
C SER A 263 9.64 15.04 4.45
N VAL A 264 8.65 15.11 5.35
CA VAL A 264 7.31 15.62 5.02
C VAL A 264 7.40 17.09 4.57
N TRP A 265 8.21 17.91 5.23
CA TRP A 265 8.40 19.31 4.87
C TRP A 265 9.08 19.48 3.49
N VAL A 266 10.19 18.78 3.26
CA VAL A 266 10.88 18.80 1.97
C VAL A 266 9.98 18.24 0.86
N GLY A 267 9.18 17.22 1.16
CA GLY A 267 8.22 16.61 0.25
C GLY A 267 7.13 17.58 -0.17
N ALA A 268 6.56 18.31 0.80
CA ALA A 268 5.61 19.39 0.55
C ALA A 268 6.23 20.43 -0.40
N MET A 269 7.46 20.88 -0.09
CA MET A 269 8.17 21.85 -0.94
C MET A 269 8.34 21.33 -2.37
N LEU A 270 8.79 20.08 -2.55
CA LEU A 270 9.00 19.48 -3.87
C LEU A 270 7.70 19.38 -4.67
N ILE A 271 6.61 18.94 -4.02
CA ILE A 271 5.30 18.76 -4.66
C ILE A 271 4.69 20.10 -5.06
N PHE A 272 4.71 21.11 -4.18
CA PHE A 272 4.09 22.40 -4.47
C PHE A 272 4.96 23.32 -5.34
N THR A 273 6.27 23.10 -5.43
CA THR A 273 7.16 23.90 -6.28
C THR A 273 7.24 23.37 -7.72
N ASN A 274 7.09 22.05 -7.91
CA ASN A 274 7.24 21.43 -9.23
C ASN A 274 5.89 21.05 -9.82
N ARG A 275 5.57 21.60 -11.00
CA ARG A 275 4.40 21.21 -11.78
C ARG A 275 4.34 19.70 -12.09
N ALA A 276 5.50 19.04 -12.18
CA ALA A 276 5.59 17.60 -12.37
C ALA A 276 5.02 16.78 -11.21
N PHE A 277 4.84 17.36 -10.02
CA PHE A 277 4.44 16.65 -8.81
C PHE A 277 3.18 17.20 -8.14
N VAL A 278 2.80 18.45 -8.39
CA VAL A 278 1.64 19.09 -7.74
C VAL A 278 0.33 18.31 -7.89
N TRP A 279 0.18 17.59 -9.01
CA TRP A 279 -1.00 16.78 -9.32
C TRP A 279 -1.02 15.42 -8.61
N LEU A 280 0.11 14.96 -8.05
CA LEU A 280 0.19 13.72 -7.29
C LEU A 280 -0.59 13.81 -5.98
N LEU A 281 -0.70 14.99 -5.38
CA LEU A 281 -1.46 15.16 -4.15
C LEU A 281 -2.94 14.70 -4.31
N PRO A 282 -3.72 15.26 -5.25
CA PRO A 282 -5.08 14.76 -5.49
C PRO A 282 -5.09 13.35 -6.09
N SER A 283 -4.23 13.04 -7.06
CA SER A 283 -4.27 11.73 -7.75
C SER A 283 -3.77 10.55 -6.91
N TYR A 284 -3.02 10.78 -5.83
CA TYR A 284 -2.52 9.74 -4.94
C TYR A 284 -3.18 9.79 -3.57
N ALA A 285 -3.01 10.88 -2.82
CA ALA A 285 -3.41 10.93 -1.42
C ALA A 285 -4.94 10.92 -1.26
N ILE A 286 -5.67 11.65 -2.11
CA ILE A 286 -7.14 11.67 -2.09
C ILE A 286 -7.69 10.34 -2.63
N ALA A 287 -7.14 9.81 -3.73
CA ALA A 287 -7.55 8.51 -4.27
C ALA A 287 -7.37 7.38 -3.24
N LEU A 288 -6.20 7.30 -2.60
CA LEU A 288 -5.91 6.32 -1.55
C LEU A 288 -6.89 6.45 -0.36
N TYR A 289 -7.18 7.69 0.04
CA TYR A 289 -8.17 7.98 1.08
C TYR A 289 -9.55 7.44 0.70
N LEU A 290 -10.07 7.77 -0.49
CA LEU A 290 -11.41 7.36 -0.92
C LEU A 290 -11.53 5.85 -0.99
N HIS A 291 -10.52 5.17 -1.53
CA HIS A 291 -10.47 3.72 -1.60
C HIS A 291 -10.52 3.09 -0.21
N ARG A 292 -9.67 3.56 0.71
CA ARG A 292 -9.67 3.05 2.09
C ARG A 292 -10.94 3.40 2.84
N PHE A 293 -11.53 4.56 2.59
CA PHE A 293 -12.81 4.96 3.16
C PHE A 293 -13.98 4.10 2.63
N LEU A 294 -13.94 3.74 1.35
CA LEU A 294 -14.91 2.83 0.72
C LEU A 294 -14.91 1.47 1.43
N GLU A 295 -13.74 0.87 1.62
CA GLU A 295 -13.56 -0.45 2.25
C GLU A 295 -13.84 -0.44 3.75
N ASN A 296 -13.30 0.56 4.46
CA ASN A 296 -13.22 0.53 5.92
C ASN A 296 -14.37 1.28 6.61
N SER A 297 -15.10 2.13 5.88
CA SER A 297 -16.22 2.91 6.42
C SER A 297 -17.53 2.64 5.68
N LEU A 298 -17.58 2.82 4.36
CA LEU A 298 -18.84 2.68 3.61
C LEU A 298 -19.34 1.23 3.52
N ALA A 299 -18.46 0.26 3.24
CA ALA A 299 -18.85 -1.15 3.19
C ALA A 299 -19.40 -1.66 4.55
N PRO A 300 -18.74 -1.40 5.70
CA PRO A 300 -19.30 -1.70 7.02
C PRO A 300 -20.61 -0.97 7.30
N ALA A 301 -20.74 0.31 6.91
CA ALA A 301 -21.96 1.07 7.09
C ALA A 301 -23.14 0.48 6.31
N PHE A 302 -22.93 0.16 5.04
CA PHE A 302 -23.93 -0.47 4.20
C PHE A 302 -24.35 -1.83 4.75
N ALA A 303 -23.38 -2.71 5.06
CA ALA A 303 -23.66 -4.05 5.59
C ALA A 303 -24.42 -3.99 6.92
N LYS A 304 -23.99 -3.15 7.87
CA LYS A 304 -24.60 -3.05 9.20
C LYS A 304 -25.97 -2.38 9.17
N ARG A 305 -26.13 -1.26 8.46
CA ARG A 305 -27.32 -0.40 8.57
C ARG A 305 -28.34 -0.63 7.47
N THR A 306 -27.93 -1.16 6.33
CA THR A 306 -28.84 -1.50 5.22
C THR A 306 -29.16 -2.98 5.23
N LEU A 307 -28.13 -3.83 5.26
CA LEU A 307 -28.31 -5.28 5.19
C LEU A 307 -28.53 -5.95 6.55
N THR A 308 -28.37 -5.21 7.65
CA THR A 308 -28.52 -5.66 9.05
C THR A 308 -27.52 -6.74 9.52
N VAL A 309 -26.61 -7.18 8.65
CA VAL A 309 -25.63 -8.24 8.92
C VAL A 309 -24.21 -7.70 8.68
N SER A 310 -23.50 -7.42 9.76
CA SER A 310 -22.15 -6.82 9.73
C SER A 310 -21.12 -7.71 9.01
N ALA A 311 -21.28 -9.04 9.11
CA ALA A 311 -20.38 -10.01 8.47
C ALA A 311 -20.29 -9.82 6.95
N TRP A 312 -21.37 -9.39 6.30
CA TRP A 312 -21.42 -9.20 4.85
C TRP A 312 -20.56 -8.04 4.36
N SER A 313 -20.07 -7.17 5.25
CA SER A 313 -19.04 -6.18 4.90
C SER A 313 -17.79 -6.85 4.33
N GLN A 314 -17.42 -8.04 4.82
CA GLN A 314 -16.26 -8.78 4.34
C GLN A 314 -16.45 -9.44 2.98
N ILE A 315 -17.69 -9.71 2.57
CA ILE A 315 -17.99 -10.11 1.18
C ILE A 315 -17.74 -8.92 0.26
N ILE A 316 -18.20 -7.72 0.66
CA ILE A 316 -18.01 -6.49 -0.10
C ILE A 316 -16.50 -6.16 -0.23
N VAL A 317 -15.77 -6.19 0.88
CA VAL A 317 -14.30 -6.00 0.90
C VAL A 317 -13.59 -7.09 0.11
N GLY A 318 -14.03 -8.34 0.15
CA GLY A 318 -13.47 -9.41 -0.70
C GLY A 318 -13.62 -9.14 -2.20
N GLY A 319 -14.72 -8.49 -2.61
CA GLY A 319 -14.85 -7.96 -3.99
C GLY A 319 -13.85 -6.85 -4.30
N SER A 320 -13.56 -5.99 -3.32
CA SER A 320 -12.53 -4.95 -3.43
C SER A 320 -11.13 -5.56 -3.62
N ASN A 321 -10.71 -6.47 -2.74
CA ASN A 321 -9.42 -7.17 -2.83
C ASN A 321 -9.26 -7.91 -4.17
N PHE A 322 -10.35 -8.51 -4.68
CA PHE A 322 -10.34 -9.14 -6.01
C PHE A 322 -10.16 -8.11 -7.13
N GLY A 323 -10.76 -6.93 -7.01
CA GLY A 323 -10.49 -5.81 -7.91
C GLY A 323 -9.03 -5.37 -7.87
N GLU A 324 -8.43 -5.24 -6.69
CA GLU A 324 -6.99 -4.92 -6.55
C GLU A 324 -6.10 -5.94 -7.27
N LEU A 325 -6.39 -7.24 -7.11
CA LEU A 325 -5.74 -8.32 -7.85
C LEU A 325 -5.82 -8.13 -9.37
N LEU A 326 -7.00 -7.80 -9.90
CA LEU A 326 -7.20 -7.55 -11.33
C LEU A 326 -6.46 -6.30 -11.80
N GLY A 327 -6.40 -5.25 -10.98
CA GLY A 327 -5.66 -4.01 -11.27
C GLY A 327 -4.16 -4.27 -11.39
N ALA A 328 -3.58 -4.94 -10.39
CA ALA A 328 -2.16 -5.32 -10.40
C ALA A 328 -1.82 -6.23 -11.60
N LEU A 329 -2.68 -7.23 -11.89
CA LEU A 329 -2.50 -8.11 -13.05
C LEU A 329 -2.58 -7.33 -14.37
N SER A 330 -3.50 -6.37 -14.48
CA SER A 330 -3.67 -5.54 -15.68
C SER A 330 -2.44 -4.69 -15.96
N VAL A 331 -1.86 -4.05 -14.94
CA VAL A 331 -0.60 -3.29 -15.09
C VAL A 331 0.54 -4.21 -15.49
N PHE A 332 0.64 -5.40 -14.89
CA PHE A 332 1.67 -6.38 -15.25
C PHE A 332 1.58 -6.80 -16.73
N LEU A 333 0.37 -7.12 -17.20
CA LEU A 333 0.14 -7.56 -18.58
C LEU A 333 0.26 -6.44 -19.61
N LEU A 334 -0.10 -5.21 -19.24
CA LEU A 334 -0.18 -4.06 -20.14
C LEU A 334 0.98 -3.07 -19.97
N SER A 335 2.02 -3.41 -19.20
CA SER A 335 3.14 -2.51 -18.91
C SER A 335 3.83 -1.93 -20.15
N ASP A 336 3.91 -2.68 -21.25
CA ASP A 336 4.51 -2.22 -22.50
C ASP A 336 3.54 -1.35 -23.33
N SER A 337 2.23 -1.48 -23.10
CA SER A 337 1.18 -0.75 -23.84
C SER A 337 0.75 0.55 -23.14
N VAL A 338 0.83 0.59 -21.81
CA VAL A 338 0.43 1.74 -20.98
C VAL A 338 1.64 2.20 -20.15
N PRO A 339 2.52 3.04 -20.73
CA PRO A 339 3.76 3.45 -20.08
C PRO A 339 3.58 4.51 -18.99
N THR A 340 2.45 5.23 -18.98
CA THR A 340 2.20 6.32 -18.01
C THR A 340 1.04 5.97 -17.07
N PRO A 341 0.99 6.56 -15.86
CA PRO A 341 -0.09 6.29 -14.90
C PRO A 341 -1.44 6.91 -15.27
N LEU A 342 -1.50 7.84 -16.24
CA LEU A 342 -2.70 8.63 -16.49
C LEU A 342 -3.94 7.83 -16.92
N PRO A 343 -3.86 6.83 -17.82
CA PRO A 343 -5.03 6.03 -18.17
C PRO A 343 -5.66 5.35 -16.95
N TRP A 344 -4.83 4.81 -16.06
CA TRP A 344 -5.28 4.12 -14.85
C TRP A 344 -5.95 5.08 -13.87
N LEU A 345 -5.35 6.26 -13.66
CA LEU A 345 -5.91 7.29 -12.77
C LEU A 345 -7.22 7.89 -13.30
N ARG A 346 -7.35 8.03 -14.61
CA ARG A 346 -8.61 8.47 -15.24
C ARG A 346 -9.70 7.42 -15.10
N PHE A 347 -9.34 6.16 -15.32
CA PHE A 347 -10.25 5.04 -15.12
C PHE A 347 -10.68 4.97 -13.66
N ASP A 348 -9.75 5.05 -12.70
CA ASP A 348 -10.02 5.12 -11.26
C ASP A 348 -11.00 6.24 -10.92
N ALA A 349 -10.69 7.48 -11.35
CA ALA A 349 -11.54 8.64 -11.11
C ALA A 349 -12.98 8.42 -11.59
N LEU A 350 -13.16 7.88 -12.80
CA LEU A 350 -14.49 7.59 -13.34
C LEU A 350 -15.17 6.44 -12.59
N ALA A 351 -14.44 5.38 -12.26
CA ALA A 351 -14.95 4.21 -11.55
C ALA A 351 -15.48 4.57 -10.16
N LEU A 352 -14.89 5.56 -9.46
CA LEU A 352 -15.38 6.06 -8.17
C LEU A 352 -16.87 6.47 -8.20
N ASN A 353 -17.44 6.86 -9.35
CA ASN A 353 -18.86 7.20 -9.44
C ASN A 353 -19.79 5.97 -9.32
N ILE A 354 -19.27 4.75 -9.46
CA ILE A 354 -20.05 3.52 -9.24
C ILE A 354 -20.60 3.44 -7.81
N VAL A 355 -19.98 4.16 -6.85
CA VAL A 355 -20.45 4.26 -5.46
C VAL A 355 -21.89 4.82 -5.36
N TRP A 356 -22.39 5.54 -6.38
CA TRP A 356 -23.81 5.94 -6.48
C TRP A 356 -24.80 4.78 -6.46
N VAL A 357 -24.36 3.56 -6.71
CA VAL A 357 -25.17 2.35 -6.57
C VAL A 357 -25.57 2.13 -5.10
N LEU A 358 -24.74 2.51 -4.12
CA LEU A 358 -25.04 2.30 -2.69
C LEU A 358 -26.35 2.94 -2.23
N PRO A 359 -26.61 4.24 -2.43
CA PRO A 359 -27.89 4.83 -2.02
C PRO A 359 -29.09 4.28 -2.81
N ALA A 360 -28.91 3.88 -4.07
CA ALA A 360 -29.97 3.24 -4.84
C ALA A 360 -30.31 1.85 -4.27
N PHE A 361 -29.29 1.04 -4.00
CA PHE A 361 -29.46 -0.27 -3.39
C PHE A 361 -30.01 -0.17 -1.97
N ALA A 362 -29.63 0.85 -1.20
CA ALA A 362 -30.13 1.04 0.16
C ALA A 362 -31.65 1.20 0.26
N LYS A 363 -32.32 1.61 -0.83
CA LYS A 363 -33.79 1.75 -0.87
C LYS A 363 -34.52 0.43 -1.16
N ILE A 364 -33.87 -0.50 -1.85
CA ILE A 364 -34.48 -1.72 -2.38
C ILE A 364 -33.90 -3.00 -1.77
N ALA A 365 -32.76 -2.90 -1.11
CA ALA A 365 -32.03 -4.03 -0.59
C ALA A 365 -32.86 -4.71 0.51
N THR A 366 -32.94 -6.03 0.39
CA THR A 366 -33.52 -6.90 1.39
C THR A 366 -32.41 -7.54 2.21
N ASN A 367 -32.74 -8.15 3.34
CA ASN A 367 -31.80 -8.89 4.17
C ASN A 367 -31.42 -10.23 3.50
N ASN A 368 -30.69 -10.16 2.38
CA ASN A 368 -30.25 -11.30 1.60
C ASN A 368 -28.80 -11.09 1.15
N VAL A 369 -27.97 -12.12 1.34
CA VAL A 369 -26.54 -12.10 1.01
C VAL A 369 -26.25 -11.77 -0.47
N SER A 370 -27.20 -12.03 -1.38
CA SER A 370 -27.07 -11.66 -2.79
C SER A 370 -26.83 -10.16 -2.99
N TRP A 371 -27.36 -9.30 -2.12
CA TRP A 371 -27.09 -7.86 -2.18
C TRP A 371 -25.65 -7.52 -1.85
N ALA A 372 -25.04 -8.23 -0.90
CA ALA A 372 -23.63 -8.07 -0.58
C ALA A 372 -22.75 -8.45 -1.77
N TRP A 373 -23.06 -9.54 -2.47
CA TRP A 373 -22.35 -9.94 -3.70
C TRP A 373 -22.55 -8.97 -4.86
N LYS A 374 -23.74 -8.39 -5.02
CA LYS A 374 -23.98 -7.34 -6.03
C LYS A 374 -23.13 -6.10 -5.76
N VAL A 375 -23.05 -5.66 -4.50
CA VAL A 375 -22.19 -4.53 -4.11
C VAL A 375 -20.72 -4.89 -4.28
N ALA A 376 -20.30 -6.10 -3.89
CA ALA A 376 -18.94 -6.60 -4.11
C ALA A 376 -18.55 -6.53 -5.59
N GLY A 377 -19.45 -6.96 -6.50
CA GLY A 377 -19.24 -6.85 -7.94
C GLY A 377 -19.09 -5.41 -8.44
N CYS A 378 -19.79 -4.45 -7.83
CA CYS A 378 -19.65 -3.03 -8.15
C CYS A 378 -18.34 -2.43 -7.64
N PHE A 379 -17.74 -3.00 -6.59
CA PHE A 379 -16.47 -2.52 -6.04
C PHE A 379 -15.26 -2.99 -6.84
N ILE A 380 -15.35 -4.13 -7.52
CA ILE A 380 -14.28 -4.67 -8.39
C ILE A 380 -13.67 -3.60 -9.33
N PRO A 381 -14.44 -2.90 -10.18
CA PRO A 381 -13.87 -1.91 -11.09
C PRO A 381 -13.25 -0.70 -10.38
N ILE A 382 -13.79 -0.32 -9.21
CA ILE A 382 -13.24 0.78 -8.39
C ILE A 382 -11.84 0.40 -7.91
N SER A 383 -11.74 -0.75 -7.25
CA SER A 383 -10.49 -1.23 -6.66
C SER A 383 -9.46 -1.63 -7.72
N MET A 384 -9.91 -2.09 -8.89
CA MET A 384 -9.06 -2.32 -10.05
C MET A 384 -8.41 -1.02 -10.55
N GLY A 385 -9.19 0.06 -10.67
CA GLY A 385 -8.67 1.36 -11.08
C GLY A 385 -7.66 1.90 -10.09
N TRP A 386 -8.01 1.87 -8.80
CA TRP A 386 -7.13 2.27 -7.72
C TRP A 386 -5.80 1.50 -7.73
N ALA A 387 -5.82 0.16 -7.69
CA ALA A 387 -4.59 -0.63 -7.61
C ALA A 387 -3.70 -0.47 -8.85
N ALA A 388 -4.30 -0.36 -10.04
CA ALA A 388 -3.55 -0.06 -11.25
C ALA A 388 -2.92 1.34 -11.21
N GLY A 389 -3.65 2.32 -10.66
CA GLY A 389 -3.17 3.68 -10.40
C GLY A 389 -1.99 3.71 -9.43
N ASP A 390 -2.09 3.05 -8.28
CA ASP A 390 -1.04 3.02 -7.25
C ASP A 390 0.28 2.45 -7.78
N VAL A 391 0.24 1.27 -8.40
CA VAL A 391 1.43 0.61 -8.96
C VAL A 391 2.08 1.46 -10.04
N SER A 392 1.29 2.06 -10.94
CA SER A 392 1.82 2.89 -12.02
C SER A 392 2.33 4.25 -11.53
N LEU A 393 1.71 4.84 -10.50
CA LEU A 393 2.15 6.11 -9.94
C LEU A 393 3.44 5.97 -9.14
N ALA A 394 3.59 4.90 -8.36
CA ALA A 394 4.83 4.60 -7.66
C ALA A 394 6.02 4.50 -8.64
N ALA A 395 5.84 3.77 -9.75
CA ALA A 395 6.85 3.67 -10.81
C ALA A 395 7.15 5.02 -11.47
N TYR A 396 6.13 5.86 -11.69
CA TYR A 396 6.31 7.20 -12.22
C TYR A 396 7.12 8.10 -11.26
N ILE A 397 6.79 8.10 -9.97
CA ILE A 397 7.49 8.92 -8.96
C ILE A 397 8.96 8.51 -8.88
N GLN A 398 9.24 7.20 -8.86
CA GLN A 398 10.60 6.67 -8.84
C GLN A 398 11.41 7.10 -10.08
N SER A 399 10.84 6.96 -11.29
CA SER A 399 11.52 7.36 -12.52
C SER A 399 11.73 8.88 -12.62
N ALA A 400 10.69 9.68 -12.35
CA ALA A 400 10.77 11.13 -12.43
C ALA A 400 11.76 11.76 -11.44
N LEU A 401 11.95 11.14 -10.26
CA LEU A 401 12.89 11.63 -9.25
C LEU A 401 14.33 11.16 -9.47
N THR A 402 14.53 10.02 -10.15
CA THR A 402 15.86 9.57 -10.57
C THR A 402 16.48 10.55 -11.57
N ASP A 403 15.65 11.15 -12.43
CA ASP A 403 16.04 12.20 -13.38
C ASP A 403 16.20 13.58 -12.72
N SER A 404 15.86 13.72 -11.44
CA SER A 404 15.95 14.98 -10.71
C SER A 404 17.34 15.16 -10.12
N HIS A 405 18.01 16.28 -10.41
CA HIS A 405 19.27 16.65 -9.75
C HIS A 405 19.09 17.15 -8.30
N PHE A 406 17.95 16.89 -7.66
CA PHE A 406 17.66 17.37 -6.32
C PHE A 406 18.51 16.63 -5.28
N ARG A 407 19.37 17.36 -4.57
CA ARG A 407 20.20 16.83 -3.47
C ARG A 407 19.93 17.61 -2.20
N HIS A 408 19.35 16.94 -1.20
CA HIS A 408 19.23 17.47 0.16
C HIS A 408 20.20 16.72 1.09
N PRO A 409 20.90 17.39 2.02
CA PRO A 409 21.94 16.76 2.84
C PRO A 409 21.40 15.64 3.72
N ASN A 410 20.13 15.70 4.13
CA ASN A 410 19.55 14.78 5.10
C ASN A 410 18.50 13.83 4.54
N VAL A 411 17.87 14.14 3.40
CA VAL A 411 16.63 13.50 2.93
C VAL A 411 16.72 13.14 1.45
N SER A 412 16.25 11.95 1.07
CA SER A 412 16.15 11.56 -0.35
C SER A 412 14.91 12.21 -1.01
N ALA A 413 14.99 12.55 -2.30
CA ALA A 413 13.87 13.18 -3.00
C ALA A 413 12.64 12.26 -3.06
N LEU A 414 12.85 10.97 -3.34
CA LEU A 414 11.83 9.92 -3.34
C LEU A 414 11.18 9.78 -1.96
N GLY A 415 12.02 9.72 -0.93
CA GLY A 415 11.62 9.73 0.47
C GLY A 415 10.69 10.84 0.86
N ALA A 416 11.10 12.05 0.51
CA ALA A 416 10.37 13.26 0.82
C ALA A 416 8.97 13.24 0.19
N VAL A 417 8.89 12.97 -1.11
CA VAL A 417 7.62 12.95 -1.87
C VAL A 417 6.67 11.89 -1.31
N MET A 418 7.14 10.66 -1.12
CA MET A 418 6.30 9.57 -0.60
C MET A 418 5.88 9.81 0.85
N ALA A 419 6.79 10.27 1.71
CA ALA A 419 6.48 10.59 3.11
C ALA A 419 5.38 11.66 3.21
N PHE A 420 5.46 12.73 2.42
CA PHE A 420 4.43 13.76 2.39
C PHE A 420 3.08 13.23 1.89
N LEU A 421 3.06 12.47 0.79
CA LEU A 421 1.83 11.92 0.23
C LEU A 421 1.13 10.96 1.20
N TYR A 422 1.88 10.05 1.82
CA TYR A 422 1.33 9.12 2.82
C TYR A 422 0.89 9.83 4.09
N ALA A 423 1.69 10.76 4.63
CA ALA A 423 1.29 11.54 5.80
C ALA A 423 -0.01 12.32 5.53
N THR A 424 -0.13 12.92 4.35
CA THR A 424 -1.34 13.64 3.94
C THR A 424 -2.54 12.70 3.87
N TYR A 425 -2.41 11.55 3.22
CA TYR A 425 -3.46 10.52 3.19
C TYR A 425 -3.90 10.13 4.62
N ILE A 426 -2.97 9.81 5.52
CA ILE A 426 -3.29 9.33 6.87
C ILE A 426 -4.05 10.40 7.66
N VAL A 427 -3.60 11.65 7.60
CA VAL A 427 -4.28 12.77 8.27
C VAL A 427 -5.66 12.99 7.68
N VAL A 428 -5.78 13.06 6.35
CA VAL A 428 -7.07 13.24 5.65
C VAL A 428 -8.02 12.10 6.00
N ASN A 429 -7.55 10.85 5.94
CA ASN A 429 -8.37 9.69 6.24
C ASN A 429 -8.83 9.66 7.70
N ALA A 430 -7.95 9.96 8.66
CA ALA A 430 -8.32 9.99 10.08
C ALA A 430 -9.37 11.07 10.38
N VAL A 431 -9.21 12.26 9.81
CA VAL A 431 -10.13 13.39 10.02
C VAL A 431 -11.46 13.14 9.30
N LEU A 432 -11.42 12.87 7.99
CA LEU A 432 -12.63 12.72 7.18
C LEU A 432 -13.41 11.46 7.54
N SER A 433 -12.76 10.33 7.83
CA SER A 433 -13.49 9.12 8.26
C SER A 433 -14.30 9.35 9.54
N THR A 434 -13.73 10.10 10.49
CA THR A 434 -14.41 10.45 11.74
C THR A 434 -15.57 11.44 11.48
N VAL A 435 -15.32 12.49 10.69
CA VAL A 435 -16.31 13.54 10.41
C VAL A 435 -17.47 13.00 9.57
N LEU A 436 -17.19 12.24 8.52
CA LEU A 436 -18.20 11.64 7.66
C LEU A 436 -18.92 10.48 8.37
N GLY A 437 -18.23 9.74 9.25
CA GLY A 437 -18.85 8.78 10.15
C GLY A 437 -19.94 9.41 11.03
N LYS A 438 -19.72 10.63 11.52
CA LYS A 438 -20.73 11.41 12.26
C LYS A 438 -21.95 11.75 11.42
N VAL A 439 -21.77 12.01 10.12
CA VAL A 439 -22.89 12.25 9.19
C VAL A 439 -23.75 10.99 9.05
N ILE A 440 -23.12 9.82 8.92
CA ILE A 440 -23.82 8.52 8.84
C ILE A 440 -24.56 8.22 10.15
N ASP A 441 -23.89 8.41 11.30
CA ASP A 441 -24.50 8.15 12.61
C ASP A 441 -25.68 9.09 12.91
N LYS A 442 -25.58 10.36 12.52
CA LYS A 442 -26.66 11.36 12.66
C LYS A 442 -27.88 10.96 11.82
N ASP A 443 -27.67 10.63 10.55
CA ASP A 443 -28.75 10.22 9.65
C ASP A 443 -29.46 8.96 10.16
N PHE A 444 -28.70 7.97 10.65
CA PHE A 444 -29.29 6.78 11.27
C PHE A 444 -30.08 7.11 12.54
N SER A 445 -29.58 8.03 13.36
CA SER A 445 -30.25 8.40 14.61
C SER A 445 -31.61 9.07 14.35
N GLU A 446 -31.67 9.94 13.34
CA GLU A 446 -32.85 10.69 12.92
C GLU A 446 -33.86 9.85 12.13
N HIS A 447 -33.40 9.08 11.14
CA HIS A 447 -34.29 8.42 10.15
C HIS A 447 -34.31 6.89 10.25
N LYS A 448 -33.50 6.28 11.13
CA LYS A 448 -33.29 4.82 11.24
C LYS A 448 -32.83 4.14 9.94
N ASN A 449 -32.37 4.92 8.98
CA ASN A 449 -31.77 4.47 7.74
C ASN A 449 -30.56 5.38 7.41
N ILE A 450 -29.77 5.01 6.40
CA ILE A 450 -28.58 5.76 6.00
C ILE A 450 -28.63 6.22 4.53
N VAL A 451 -29.82 6.30 3.93
CA VAL A 451 -29.94 6.56 2.49
C VAL A 451 -29.41 7.95 2.14
N LYS A 452 -29.75 8.96 2.94
CA LYS A 452 -29.34 10.36 2.71
C LYS A 452 -27.84 10.53 2.95
N SER A 453 -27.31 9.91 3.99
CA SER A 453 -25.87 9.90 4.25
C SER A 453 -25.10 9.15 3.16
N LEU A 454 -25.60 8.03 2.62
CA LEU A 454 -24.99 7.36 1.46
C LEU A 454 -25.03 8.24 0.19
N GLN A 455 -26.08 9.02 -0.02
CA GLN A 455 -26.13 9.99 -1.13
C GLN A 455 -25.07 11.09 -0.97
N MET A 456 -24.92 11.65 0.24
CA MET A 456 -23.97 12.73 0.50
C MET A 456 -22.52 12.26 0.57
N VAL A 457 -22.28 11.20 1.33
CA VAL A 457 -20.94 10.67 1.66
C VAL A 457 -20.44 9.70 0.60
N GLY A 458 -21.31 8.85 0.05
CA GLY A 458 -20.94 7.91 -1.02
C GLY A 458 -21.11 8.50 -2.42
N GLY A 459 -22.17 9.27 -2.67
CA GLY A 459 -22.44 9.88 -3.97
C GLY A 459 -21.69 11.19 -4.19
N VAL A 460 -22.18 12.27 -3.55
CA VAL A 460 -21.69 13.64 -3.78
C VAL A 460 -20.20 13.78 -3.48
N HIS A 461 -19.74 13.31 -2.33
CA HIS A 461 -18.33 13.40 -1.96
C HIS A 461 -17.40 12.67 -2.96
N PHE A 462 -17.75 11.45 -3.40
CA PHE A 462 -16.97 10.71 -4.40
C PHE A 462 -17.04 11.37 -5.78
N THR A 463 -18.17 11.96 -6.19
CA THR A 463 -18.27 12.69 -7.47
C THR A 463 -17.43 13.97 -7.47
N ILE A 464 -17.41 14.72 -6.36
CA ILE A 464 -16.52 15.87 -6.20
C ILE A 464 -15.07 15.39 -6.31
N ALA A 465 -14.71 14.33 -5.60
CA ALA A 465 -13.35 13.81 -5.62
C ALA A 465 -12.94 13.23 -6.98
N CYS A 466 -13.85 12.53 -7.69
CA CYS A 466 -13.69 12.15 -9.09
C CYS A 466 -13.33 13.36 -9.95
N THR A 467 -14.07 14.45 -9.82
CA THR A 467 -13.82 15.68 -10.60
C THR A 467 -12.43 16.25 -10.29
N VAL A 468 -12.04 16.29 -9.02
CA VAL A 468 -10.73 16.78 -8.57
C VAL A 468 -9.59 15.90 -9.10
N ILE A 469 -9.69 14.57 -8.96
CA ILE A 469 -8.69 13.61 -9.44
C ILE A 469 -8.60 13.65 -10.98
N LEU A 470 -9.74 13.66 -11.66
CA LEU A 470 -9.78 13.70 -13.12
C LEU A 470 -9.16 15.00 -13.63
N ALA A 471 -9.53 16.15 -13.06
CA ALA A 471 -8.95 17.44 -13.40
C ALA A 471 -7.43 17.48 -13.15
N SER A 472 -6.95 16.88 -12.05
CA SER A 472 -5.51 16.85 -11.76
C SER A 472 -4.73 16.02 -12.78
N THR A 473 -5.34 15.01 -13.40
CA THR A 473 -4.68 14.23 -14.48
C THR A 473 -4.32 15.05 -15.71
N PHE A 474 -4.87 16.27 -15.90
CA PHE A 474 -4.54 17.15 -17.03
C PHE A 474 -3.45 18.18 -16.74
N ILE A 475 -3.00 18.29 -15.49
CA ILE A 475 -1.94 19.23 -15.08
C ILE A 475 -0.55 18.89 -15.66
N PRO A 476 -0.10 17.61 -15.73
CA PRO A 476 1.24 17.28 -16.22
C PRO A 476 1.44 17.71 -17.67
N LYS A 477 2.68 18.04 -18.03
CA LYS A 477 3.01 18.36 -19.43
C LYS A 477 2.85 17.10 -20.31
N GLY A 478 2.13 17.24 -21.43
CA GLY A 478 1.83 16.13 -22.34
C GLY A 478 0.61 15.29 -21.94
N ALA A 479 -0.10 15.67 -20.87
CA ALA A 479 -1.18 14.86 -20.31
C ALA A 479 -2.48 14.83 -21.13
N PHE A 480 -2.68 15.70 -22.12
CA PHE A 480 -3.95 15.75 -22.87
C PHE A 480 -4.22 14.51 -23.72
N ALA A 481 -3.19 13.74 -24.08
CA ALA A 481 -3.38 12.44 -24.72
C ALA A 481 -3.99 11.44 -23.73
N PHE A 482 -4.83 10.51 -24.20
CA PHE A 482 -5.40 9.46 -23.34
C PHE A 482 -4.31 8.62 -22.69
N ASN A 483 -3.33 8.16 -23.49
CA ASN A 483 -2.17 7.36 -23.09
C ASN A 483 -0.87 8.03 -23.61
N PRO A 484 -0.33 9.04 -22.91
CA PRO A 484 0.92 9.67 -23.33
C PRO A 484 2.10 8.73 -23.14
N LYS A 485 3.12 8.87 -24.01
CA LYS A 485 4.35 8.06 -23.97
C LYS A 485 5.34 8.51 -22.89
N SER A 486 5.28 9.78 -22.48
CA SER A 486 6.08 10.34 -21.39
C SER A 486 5.36 11.53 -20.76
N LEU A 487 5.66 11.80 -19.49
CA LEU A 487 5.20 12.98 -18.75
C LEU A 487 6.43 13.86 -18.50
N GLY A 488 6.32 15.17 -18.73
CA GLY A 488 7.48 16.06 -18.84
C GLY A 488 8.54 15.93 -17.73
N SER A 489 9.82 16.04 -18.10
CA SER A 489 10.97 15.92 -17.20
C SER A 489 11.20 17.18 -16.35
N ILE A 490 11.92 17.01 -15.24
CA ILE A 490 12.41 18.11 -14.40
C ILE A 490 13.52 18.81 -15.19
N LYS A 491 13.18 19.89 -15.90
CA LYS A 491 14.21 20.81 -16.40
C LYS A 491 14.90 21.43 -15.19
N GLY A 492 16.13 21.00 -14.92
CA GLY A 492 17.03 21.71 -14.03
C GLY A 492 17.12 23.17 -14.48
N SER A 493 16.86 24.09 -13.55
CA SER A 493 17.11 25.51 -13.72
C SER A 493 18.62 25.71 -13.92
N ARG A 494 19.08 25.72 -15.18
CA ARG A 494 20.32 26.42 -15.53
C ARG A 494 19.98 27.89 -15.76
N PRO A 495 20.80 28.84 -15.26
CA PRO A 495 20.68 30.22 -15.69
C PRO A 495 20.88 30.27 -17.21
N ALA A 496 20.13 31.16 -17.85
CA ALA A 496 20.18 31.34 -19.29
C ALA A 496 21.62 31.68 -19.73
N GLU A 497 22.28 30.73 -20.38
CA GLU A 497 23.48 31.00 -21.17
C GLU A 497 23.12 30.86 -22.65
N GLY A 498 23.23 32.00 -23.34
CA GLY A 498 23.58 32.09 -24.75
C GLY A 498 22.58 31.52 -25.74
N GLN A 499 21.70 32.38 -26.25
CA GLN A 499 21.37 32.31 -27.67
C GLN A 499 22.68 32.41 -28.45
N GLN A 500 23.11 31.32 -29.07
CA GLN A 500 23.92 31.38 -30.28
C GLN A 500 23.10 30.73 -31.39
N SER A 501 22.67 31.61 -32.28
CA SER A 501 22.23 31.40 -33.64
C SER A 501 23.06 30.36 -34.38
N ASP A 502 22.40 29.49 -35.14
CA ASP A 502 22.84 29.26 -36.52
C ASP A 502 21.62 28.89 -37.38
N ASP A 503 21.28 29.81 -38.28
CA ASP A 503 20.47 29.57 -39.45
C ASP A 503 21.29 28.73 -40.44
N GLY A 504 20.67 27.78 -41.13
CA GLY A 504 21.35 26.97 -42.13
C GLY A 504 20.38 26.03 -42.85
N ASP A 505 19.75 26.57 -43.88
CA ASP A 505 18.84 25.91 -44.81
C ASP A 505 19.40 24.67 -45.52
N GLU A 506 18.45 23.79 -45.83
CA GLU A 506 18.32 22.88 -46.97
C GLU A 506 19.54 22.56 -47.85
N HIS A 507 19.86 21.25 -47.96
CA HIS A 507 20.12 20.66 -49.27
C HIS A 507 19.78 19.15 -49.33
N GLU A 508 18.92 18.82 -50.28
CA GLU A 508 18.56 17.47 -50.74
C GLU A 508 19.72 16.73 -51.41
N GLY A 509 19.67 15.39 -51.32
CA GLY A 509 19.87 14.51 -52.48
C GLY A 509 21.23 13.81 -52.66
N GLY A 510 21.18 12.48 -52.83
CA GLY A 510 22.12 11.79 -53.75
C GLY A 510 22.90 10.58 -53.22
N SER A 511 22.43 9.40 -53.63
CA SER A 511 23.08 8.07 -53.58
C SER A 511 24.48 8.01 -54.22
N LYS A 512 25.41 7.21 -53.65
CA LYS A 512 26.12 6.09 -54.35
C LYS A 512 27.16 5.35 -53.48
N ASN A 513 27.22 4.04 -53.71
CA ASN A 513 28.22 3.06 -53.26
C ASN A 513 29.65 3.40 -53.72
N GLU A 514 30.68 2.94 -52.98
CA GLU A 514 31.66 1.94 -53.49
C GLU A 514 32.59 1.40 -52.39
N LYS A 515 33.06 0.18 -52.62
CA LYS A 515 34.00 -0.60 -51.81
C LYS A 515 35.45 -0.35 -52.27
N ASP A 516 36.35 -0.73 -51.35
CA ASP A 516 37.67 -1.33 -51.57
C ASP A 516 38.96 -0.47 -51.51
N VAL A 517 39.95 -1.16 -50.93
CA VAL A 517 41.42 -1.04 -50.99
C VAL A 517 42.12 -0.01 -50.07
N ILE A 518 42.81 -0.47 -49.02
CA ILE A 518 44.27 -0.78 -49.03
C ILE A 518 44.73 -1.19 -47.61
N VAL A 519 45.33 -2.37 -47.57
CA VAL A 519 46.23 -2.94 -46.55
C VAL A 519 47.56 -2.17 -46.56
N SER A 520 48.08 -1.75 -45.39
CA SER A 520 49.49 -1.93 -44.95
C SER A 520 49.98 -0.84 -43.99
N SER A 521 50.31 -1.24 -42.76
CA SER A 521 51.55 -0.86 -42.04
C SER A 521 51.61 -1.73 -40.77
N ILE A 522 51.98 -3.02 -40.86
CA ILE A 522 53.34 -3.56 -40.73
C ILE A 522 54.10 -3.03 -39.49
N LYS A 523 54.29 -3.98 -38.55
CA LYS A 523 55.48 -4.35 -37.74
C LYS A 523 56.34 -3.21 -37.20
N GLY A 524 56.71 -3.16 -35.93
CA GLY A 524 56.90 -4.23 -34.95
C GLY A 524 58.25 -3.97 -34.28
N ASP A 525 58.40 -4.27 -33.00
CA ASP A 525 59.60 -4.99 -32.58
C ASP A 525 59.37 -5.72 -31.25
N SER A 526 59.97 -6.90 -31.22
CA SER A 526 59.94 -7.90 -30.19
C SER A 526 61.28 -7.92 -29.47
N SER A 527 61.26 -8.11 -28.14
CA SER A 527 61.83 -9.31 -27.50
C SER A 527 62.47 -9.03 -26.13
N ASN A 528 62.35 -10.08 -25.31
CA ASN A 528 63.26 -10.51 -24.25
C ASN A 528 63.27 -9.68 -22.95
N LYS A 529 63.21 -10.28 -21.75
CA LYS A 529 63.59 -11.62 -21.31
C LYS A 529 62.87 -11.94 -19.99
N SER A 530 62.55 -13.22 -19.82
CA SER A 530 62.36 -13.93 -18.55
C SER A 530 63.48 -13.66 -17.54
N VAL A 531 63.19 -13.62 -16.24
CA VAL A 531 63.82 -14.43 -15.16
C VAL A 531 62.93 -14.38 -13.90
N THR A 532 62.90 -15.53 -13.24
CA THR A 532 62.17 -16.10 -12.10
C THR A 532 62.54 -15.58 -10.69
N ALA A 533 61.68 -15.94 -9.71
CA ALA A 533 61.87 -16.09 -8.25
C ALA A 533 61.90 -14.77 -7.44
N VAL A 534 61.21 -14.61 -6.30
CA VAL A 534 60.81 -15.53 -5.21
C VAL A 534 59.36 -15.29 -4.78
#